data_AF-H1SCC1-F1
#
_entry.id   AF-H1SCC1-F1
#
_cell.length_a   1.000
_cell.length_b   1.000
_cell.length_c   1.000
_cell.angle_alpha   90.00
_cell.angle_beta   90.00
_cell.angle_gamma   90.00
#
_symmetry.space_group_name_H-M   'P 1'
#
loop_
_entity.id
_entity.type
_entity.pdbx_description
1 polymer ?
#
loop_
_entity_poly.entity_id
_entity_poly.type
_entity_poly.pdbx_seq_one_letter_code
_entity_poly.pdbx_strand_id
1 'polypeptide(L)'
;MTLHPGCPRRTEPWLALLLCRALACLSLLGMACTAHADTMRVGSKRFTESYILGEVLTQTAAAHASAQHTPGLGNTAIVFEALKAGSIDLYPDYTGTVSSEILKLPAGASLAQINQALAPLGLAAGIPLGFENTYALAVEEHKARQLGLAALGDLAAQPQLRLGLSHEFLGRVDGWPGLAKRYGLRQRPLGLDHGVAYEALASGQVDAIDIYSTDAKIRKYGLRVLTDDQHYFPRYDAVVLYRLDLPQRFPAAWQALTGLAGKVSAADMIAMNAAAELDGQSFATVARAFLARGSAGAPDASAGARAGLAGTLFGRDTVRLTWRHLALVLGAVGAATLLGVPLGIVAARRQRLGQVLMAAVSVLQTVPSLALLAMLIPLLGRIGVWPAMVALFLYALLPIVRNTLTGLQQVPSGMREAARALGFTPRQVLRYVELPLSMPVLLAGIKTAAIISVGTATIAAFVGAGGYGERIATGLALNDHVLLMAGAIPAAVLALLVQAGFELGEWYLGRHARGGAAA
;
A
#
# COMPACT_ATOMS: atom_id res chain seq x y z
N MET A 1 -37.47 13.32 -72.77
CA MET A 1 -36.32 12.44 -72.45
C MET A 1 -35.84 12.84 -71.07
N THR A 2 -36.05 11.95 -70.10
CA THR A 2 -36.13 12.19 -68.65
C THR A 2 -34.75 12.34 -67.98
N LEU A 3 -34.57 13.43 -67.23
CA LEU A 3 -33.48 13.60 -66.26
C LEU A 3 -33.84 12.90 -64.94
N HIS A 4 -33.01 11.95 -64.51
CA HIS A 4 -33.09 11.31 -63.19
C HIS A 4 -32.07 11.97 -62.23
N PRO A 5 -32.48 12.51 -61.07
CA PRO A 5 -31.53 12.96 -60.05
C PRO A 5 -31.18 11.79 -59.11
N GLY A 6 -29.88 11.49 -58.99
CA GLY A 6 -29.35 10.46 -58.11
C GLY A 6 -29.06 10.95 -56.69
N CYS A 7 -29.82 10.40 -55.74
CA CYS A 7 -29.48 9.97 -54.37
C CYS A 7 -28.64 10.89 -53.43
N PRO A 8 -29.20 11.35 -52.28
CA PRO A 8 -28.43 12.00 -51.22
C PRO A 8 -27.70 10.97 -50.33
N ARG A 9 -26.46 11.28 -49.95
CA ARG A 9 -25.66 10.53 -48.98
C ARG A 9 -26.34 10.52 -47.61
N ARG A 10 -26.84 9.36 -47.17
CA ARG A 10 -27.24 9.11 -45.77
C ARG A 10 -25.99 9.06 -44.90
N THR A 11 -25.73 10.11 -44.13
CA THR A 11 -24.85 10.07 -42.97
C THR A 11 -25.58 9.34 -41.86
N GLU A 12 -25.11 8.15 -41.50
CA GLU A 12 -25.72 7.29 -40.51
C GLU A 12 -25.56 7.84 -39.07
N PRO A 13 -26.65 8.26 -38.38
CA PRO A 13 -26.57 8.92 -37.07
C PRO A 13 -26.53 7.94 -35.87
N TRP A 14 -26.43 6.63 -36.10
CA TRP A 14 -26.55 5.62 -35.03
C TRP A 14 -25.34 5.59 -34.07
N LEU A 15 -24.13 5.96 -34.53
CA LEU A 15 -22.93 6.03 -33.69
C LEU A 15 -22.99 7.17 -32.66
N ALA A 16 -23.58 8.31 -33.01
CA ALA A 16 -23.80 9.42 -32.08
C ALA A 16 -24.91 9.08 -31.07
N LEU A 17 -25.96 8.39 -31.50
CA LEU A 17 -27.04 7.91 -30.63
C LEU A 17 -26.59 6.81 -29.66
N LEU A 18 -25.67 5.93 -30.05
CA LEU A 18 -25.07 4.93 -29.16
C LEU A 18 -24.14 5.57 -28.11
N LEU A 19 -23.36 6.59 -28.50
CA LEU A 19 -22.50 7.32 -27.56
C LEU A 19 -23.32 8.13 -26.55
N CYS A 20 -24.39 8.79 -26.99
CA CYS A 20 -25.30 9.52 -26.10
C CYS A 20 -26.10 8.58 -25.18
N ARG A 21 -26.49 7.38 -25.64
CA ARG A 21 -27.14 6.36 -24.79
C ARG A 21 -26.18 5.73 -23.79
N ALA A 22 -24.92 5.50 -24.16
CA ALA A 22 -23.88 5.03 -23.23
C ALA A 22 -23.54 6.07 -22.15
N LEU A 23 -23.50 7.36 -22.51
CA LEU A 23 -23.31 8.47 -21.57
C LEU A 23 -24.52 8.69 -20.65
N ALA A 24 -25.74 8.49 -21.16
CA ALA A 24 -26.98 8.58 -20.37
C ALA A 24 -27.17 7.38 -19.41
N CYS A 25 -26.73 6.17 -19.80
CA CYS A 25 -26.70 5.03 -18.89
C CYS A 25 -25.61 5.16 -17.81
N LEU A 26 -24.50 5.86 -18.09
CA LEU A 26 -23.48 6.16 -17.09
C LEU A 26 -23.93 7.22 -16.07
N SER A 27 -24.81 8.15 -16.45
CA SER A 27 -25.34 9.18 -15.54
C SER A 27 -26.53 8.70 -14.69
N LEU A 28 -27.27 7.68 -15.13
CA LEU A 28 -28.42 7.12 -14.39
C LEU A 28 -28.06 6.11 -13.29
N LEU A 29 -26.81 5.65 -13.20
CA LEU A 29 -26.31 4.83 -12.08
C LEU A 29 -25.90 5.67 -10.84
N GLY A 30 -26.02 6.99 -10.91
CA GLY A 30 -25.56 7.93 -9.86
C GLY A 30 -26.59 8.38 -8.83
N MET A 31 -27.84 7.87 -8.85
CA MET A 31 -28.88 8.30 -7.90
C MET A 31 -29.61 7.12 -7.27
N ALA A 32 -28.87 6.30 -6.53
CA ALA A 32 -29.44 5.54 -5.42
C ALA A 32 -28.89 6.16 -4.12
N CYS A 33 -29.52 7.25 -3.68
CA CYS A 33 -29.31 7.79 -2.34
C CYS A 33 -30.00 6.86 -1.36
N THR A 34 -29.36 5.71 -1.09
CA THR A 34 -29.63 4.99 0.15
C THR A 34 -28.95 5.82 1.24
N ALA A 35 -29.69 6.16 2.29
CA ALA A 35 -29.12 6.68 3.52
C ALA A 35 -28.22 5.57 4.08
N HIS A 36 -26.98 5.52 3.61
CA HIS A 36 -25.96 4.63 4.15
C HIS A 36 -25.71 5.15 5.56
N ALA A 37 -25.93 4.29 6.56
CA ALA A 37 -25.48 4.58 7.91
C ALA A 37 -23.99 4.93 7.83
N ASP A 38 -23.64 6.12 8.32
CA ASP A 38 -22.26 6.58 8.31
C ASP A 38 -21.40 5.50 9.02
N THR A 39 -20.32 5.07 8.38
CA THR A 39 -19.50 3.95 8.89
C THR A 39 -18.21 4.51 9.47
N MET A 40 -17.96 4.22 10.75
CA MET A 40 -16.73 4.62 11.43
C MET A 40 -15.55 3.87 10.83
N ARG A 41 -14.59 4.59 10.27
CA ARG A 41 -13.38 4.02 9.64
C ARG A 41 -12.21 4.13 10.60
N VAL A 42 -11.75 3.00 11.10
CA VAL A 42 -10.57 2.92 11.98
C VAL A 42 -9.35 2.62 11.11
N GLY A 43 -8.29 3.41 11.20
CA GLY A 43 -7.03 3.15 10.50
C GLY A 43 -6.01 2.40 11.35
N SER A 44 -4.98 1.86 10.70
CA SER A 44 -3.76 1.41 11.37
C SER A 44 -2.50 1.65 10.52
N LYS A 45 -1.35 1.72 11.20
CA LYS A 45 -0.01 1.72 10.61
C LYS A 45 0.41 0.29 10.23
N ARG A 46 1.54 0.18 9.52
CA ARG A 46 2.07 -1.09 8.99
C ARG A 46 2.96 -1.88 9.95
N PHE A 47 2.53 -2.07 11.17
CA PHE A 47 3.21 -2.98 12.10
C PHE A 47 2.20 -3.66 13.01
N THR A 48 2.57 -4.84 13.51
CA THR A 48 1.74 -5.78 14.27
C THR A 48 0.86 -5.09 15.30
N GLU A 49 1.46 -4.32 16.20
CA GLU A 49 0.75 -3.68 17.30
C GLU A 49 -0.32 -2.68 16.81
N SER A 50 -0.04 -1.88 15.77
CA SER A 50 -1.03 -0.96 15.23
C SER A 50 -2.21 -1.70 14.58
N TYR A 51 -1.97 -2.84 13.91
CA TYR A 51 -3.06 -3.67 13.38
C TYR A 51 -3.93 -4.24 14.49
N ILE A 52 -3.32 -4.76 15.56
CA ILE A 52 -4.04 -5.32 16.71
C ILE A 52 -4.88 -4.23 17.37
N LEU A 53 -4.30 -3.07 17.66
CA LEU A 53 -5.02 -1.96 18.27
C LEU A 53 -6.12 -1.43 17.35
N GLY A 54 -5.90 -1.37 16.04
CA GLY A 54 -6.94 -1.03 15.06
C GLY A 54 -8.12 -1.99 15.11
N GLU A 55 -7.88 -3.29 15.27
CA GLU A 55 -8.92 -4.30 15.49
C GLU A 55 -9.62 -4.15 16.84
N VAL A 56 -8.88 -3.90 17.93
CA VAL A 56 -9.45 -3.64 19.27
C VAL A 56 -10.41 -2.45 19.22
N LEU A 57 -10.00 -1.34 18.60
CA LEU A 57 -10.84 -0.16 18.42
C LEU A 57 -12.06 -0.47 17.54
N THR A 58 -11.86 -1.16 16.40
CA THR A 58 -12.94 -1.49 15.48
C THR A 58 -13.99 -2.39 16.14
N GLN A 59 -13.57 -3.45 16.84
CA GLN A 59 -14.47 -4.41 17.48
C GLN A 59 -15.19 -3.79 18.68
N THR A 60 -14.53 -2.88 19.42
CA THR A 60 -15.18 -2.10 20.50
C THR A 60 -16.27 -1.18 19.95
N ALA A 61 -16.00 -0.49 18.83
CA ALA A 61 -16.97 0.38 18.18
C ALA A 61 -18.12 -0.39 17.50
N ALA A 62 -17.83 -1.57 16.93
CA ALA A 62 -18.78 -2.39 16.17
C ALA A 62 -20.00 -2.86 16.98
N ALA A 63 -19.88 -2.91 18.31
CA ALA A 63 -21.01 -3.20 19.20
C ALA A 63 -22.07 -2.09 19.24
N HIS A 64 -21.73 -0.88 18.77
CA HIS A 64 -22.56 0.32 18.91
C HIS A 64 -22.75 1.11 17.61
N ALA A 65 -21.96 0.85 16.57
CA ALA A 65 -22.05 1.51 15.26
C ALA A 65 -21.51 0.60 14.15
N SER A 66 -21.83 0.91 12.89
CA SER A 66 -21.10 0.33 11.76
C SER A 66 -19.65 0.80 11.83
N ALA A 67 -18.71 -0.14 11.98
CA ALA A 67 -17.28 0.16 12.07
C ALA A 67 -16.50 -0.74 11.11
N GLN A 68 -15.50 -0.15 10.45
CA GLN A 68 -14.63 -0.84 9.50
C GLN A 68 -13.17 -0.52 9.78
N HIS A 69 -12.37 -1.57 9.93
CA HIS A 69 -10.92 -1.45 9.97
C HIS A 69 -10.36 -1.25 8.56
N THR A 70 -9.53 -0.22 8.40
CA THR A 70 -8.75 0.10 7.21
C THR A 70 -7.27 -0.13 7.54
N PRO A 71 -6.82 -1.40 7.50
CA PRO A 71 -5.50 -1.75 7.98
C PRO A 71 -4.38 -1.27 7.05
N GLY A 72 -3.21 -0.99 7.61
CA GLY A 72 -1.95 -0.93 6.84
C GLY A 72 -1.88 0.22 5.84
N LEU A 73 -2.49 1.35 6.18
CA LEU A 73 -2.56 2.54 5.33
C LEU A 73 -1.18 3.09 4.96
N GLY A 74 -0.20 2.94 5.86
CA GLY A 74 1.17 3.39 5.66
C GLY A 74 1.93 3.58 6.95
N ASN A 75 3.00 4.35 6.88
CA ASN A 75 3.73 4.83 8.05
C ASN A 75 3.07 6.11 8.60
N THR A 76 3.61 6.68 9.68
CA THR A 76 3.05 7.83 10.42
C THR A 76 2.43 8.91 9.52
N ALA A 77 3.18 9.46 8.57
CA ALA A 77 2.71 10.56 7.72
C ALA A 77 1.48 10.19 6.87
N ILE A 78 1.43 8.96 6.34
CA ILE A 78 0.34 8.51 5.47
C ILE A 78 -0.95 8.33 6.29
N VAL A 79 -0.86 7.70 7.47
CA VAL A 79 -2.04 7.48 8.31
C VAL A 79 -2.56 8.82 8.86
N PHE A 80 -1.66 9.73 9.22
CA PHE A 80 -2.03 11.07 9.66
C PHE A 80 -2.75 11.88 8.57
N GLU A 81 -2.23 11.88 7.34
CA GLU A 81 -2.92 12.55 6.22
C GLU A 81 -4.26 11.88 5.88
N ALA A 82 -4.39 10.56 6.04
CA ALA A 82 -5.67 9.88 5.90
C ALA A 82 -6.70 10.33 6.95
N LEU A 83 -6.27 10.57 8.20
CA LEU A 83 -7.12 11.10 9.26
C LEU A 83 -7.55 12.55 8.94
N LYS A 84 -6.58 13.39 8.58
CA LYS A 84 -6.80 14.81 8.25
C LYS A 84 -7.71 14.98 7.02
N ALA A 85 -7.55 14.14 6.00
CA ALA A 85 -8.39 14.14 4.81
C ALA A 85 -9.76 13.48 5.04
N GLY A 86 -10.04 12.94 6.23
CA GLY A 86 -11.29 12.26 6.55
C GLY A 86 -11.49 10.94 5.82
N SER A 87 -10.41 10.29 5.38
CA SER A 87 -10.44 8.92 4.84
C SER A 87 -10.58 7.87 5.94
N ILE A 88 -10.15 8.20 7.16
CA ILE A 88 -10.42 7.49 8.42
C ILE A 88 -10.89 8.49 9.48
N ASP A 89 -11.49 7.98 10.55
CA ASP A 89 -12.04 8.78 11.64
C ASP A 89 -11.17 8.75 12.90
N LEU A 90 -10.42 7.64 13.11
CA LEU A 90 -9.47 7.47 14.19
C LEU A 90 -8.43 6.39 13.88
N TYR A 91 -7.30 6.40 14.59
CA TYR A 91 -6.30 5.33 14.57
C TYR A 91 -5.39 5.36 15.83
N PRO A 92 -4.74 4.25 16.21
CA PRO A 92 -3.79 4.22 17.32
C PRO A 92 -2.42 4.80 16.92
N ASP A 93 -1.84 5.64 17.76
CA ASP A 93 -0.51 6.24 17.61
C ASP A 93 0.17 6.40 18.98
N TYR A 94 1.37 6.99 19.02
CA TYR A 94 2.11 7.25 20.26
C TYR A 94 2.37 8.73 20.45
N THR A 95 2.33 9.19 21.69
CA THR A 95 2.59 10.58 22.06
C THR A 95 3.91 11.11 21.49
N GLY A 96 5.00 10.36 21.66
CA GLY A 96 6.33 10.72 21.14
C GLY A 96 6.39 10.86 19.62
N THR A 97 5.70 9.99 18.88
CA THR A 97 5.61 10.06 17.41
C THR A 97 4.81 11.29 16.98
N VAL A 98 3.67 11.54 17.62
CA VAL A 98 2.80 12.68 17.30
C VAL A 98 3.53 14.00 17.58
N SER A 99 4.20 14.13 18.72
CA SER A 99 4.93 15.35 19.05
C SER A 99 6.13 15.59 18.12
N SER A 100 6.95 14.57 17.85
CA SER A 100 8.23 14.74 17.15
C SER A 100 8.12 14.66 15.63
N GLU A 101 7.35 13.71 15.10
CA GLU A 101 7.28 13.45 13.66
C GLU A 101 6.21 14.31 12.98
N ILE A 102 5.04 14.44 13.60
CA ILE A 102 3.88 15.12 13.03
C ILE A 102 3.93 16.62 13.34
N LEU A 103 4.06 16.98 14.62
CA LEU A 103 3.89 18.36 15.08
C LEU A 103 5.19 19.14 15.25
N LYS A 104 6.34 18.47 15.22
CA LYS A 104 7.68 19.07 15.42
C LYS A 104 7.78 19.88 16.73
N LEU A 105 7.12 19.40 17.78
CA LEU A 105 7.16 19.99 19.11
C LEU A 105 8.47 19.65 19.84
N PRO A 106 8.85 20.43 20.87
CA PRO A 106 9.98 20.09 21.74
C PRO A 106 9.83 18.71 22.36
N ALA A 107 10.96 18.05 22.63
CA ALA A 107 10.99 16.76 23.31
C ALA A 107 10.29 16.84 24.68
N GLY A 108 9.48 15.82 25.01
CA GLY A 108 8.71 15.79 26.25
C GLY A 108 7.41 16.60 26.24
N ALA A 109 6.91 17.01 25.07
CA ALA A 109 5.62 17.69 24.96
C ALA A 109 4.49 16.88 25.61
N SER A 110 3.71 17.51 26.49
CA SER A 110 2.56 16.92 27.15
C SER A 110 1.41 16.67 26.18
N LEU A 111 0.50 15.75 26.52
CA LEU A 111 -0.71 15.49 25.73
C LEU A 111 -1.58 16.76 25.54
N ALA A 112 -1.56 17.68 26.51
CA ALA A 112 -2.24 18.97 26.39
C ALA A 112 -1.62 19.86 25.30
N GLN A 113 -0.29 19.94 25.25
CA GLN A 113 0.43 20.69 24.20
C GLN A 113 0.24 20.04 22.83
N ILE A 114 0.24 18.71 22.75
CA ILE A 114 -0.08 17.96 21.53
C ILE A 114 -1.49 18.33 21.04
N ASN A 115 -2.49 18.30 21.93
CA ASN A 115 -3.87 18.65 21.57
C ASN A 115 -4.05 20.11 21.17
N GLN A 116 -3.31 21.04 21.78
CA GLN A 116 -3.32 22.44 21.38
C GLN A 116 -2.84 22.63 19.93
N ALA A 117 -1.84 21.86 19.50
CA ALA A 117 -1.32 21.91 18.14
C ALA A 117 -2.18 21.12 17.12
N LEU A 118 -2.91 20.09 17.56
CA LEU A 118 -3.84 19.32 16.71
C LEU A 118 -5.18 20.04 16.47
N ALA A 119 -5.65 20.83 17.44
CA ALA A 119 -6.97 21.46 17.39
C ALA A 119 -7.23 22.30 16.11
N PRO A 120 -6.28 23.14 15.61
CA PRO A 120 -6.47 23.89 14.36
C PRO A 120 -6.68 23.01 13.12
N LEU A 121 -6.29 21.73 13.18
CA LEU A 121 -6.47 20.75 12.11
C LEU A 121 -7.79 19.99 12.21
N GLY A 122 -8.61 20.26 13.24
CA GLY A 122 -9.83 19.50 13.52
C GLY A 122 -9.56 18.14 14.14
N LEU A 123 -8.39 17.94 14.75
CA LEU A 123 -7.94 16.64 15.28
C LEU A 123 -7.64 16.72 16.78
N ALA A 124 -7.62 15.56 17.43
CA ALA A 124 -7.19 15.41 18.82
C ALA A 124 -6.54 14.04 19.06
N ALA A 125 -5.77 13.96 20.13
CA ALA A 125 -5.17 12.77 20.69
C ALA A 125 -5.77 12.51 22.09
N GLY A 126 -6.20 11.29 22.36
CA GLY A 126 -6.84 10.93 23.63
C GLY A 126 -6.88 9.42 23.83
N ILE A 127 -7.66 8.97 24.82
CA ILE A 127 -7.79 7.54 25.15
C ILE A 127 -6.41 6.88 25.34
N PRO A 128 -5.63 7.29 26.36
CA PRO A 128 -4.37 6.64 26.66
C PRO A 128 -4.64 5.17 26.99
N LEU A 129 -4.11 4.25 26.18
CA LEU A 129 -4.50 2.84 26.22
C LEU A 129 -3.96 2.10 27.44
N GLY A 130 -2.88 2.59 28.07
CA GLY A 130 -2.36 2.07 29.33
C GLY A 130 -0.97 1.45 29.26
N PHE A 131 -0.29 1.56 28.11
CA PHE A 131 1.08 1.07 27.94
C PHE A 131 1.92 2.05 27.12
N GLU A 132 3.24 1.87 27.20
CA GLU A 132 4.22 2.59 26.40
C GLU A 132 4.99 1.64 25.48
N ASN A 133 5.35 2.15 24.31
CA ASN A 133 6.16 1.42 23.33
C ASN A 133 7.41 2.22 22.97
N THR A 134 8.43 2.13 23.82
CA THR A 134 9.66 2.92 23.68
C THR A 134 10.80 2.11 23.08
N TYR A 135 11.80 2.80 22.54
CA TYR A 135 13.07 2.18 22.20
C TYR A 135 13.78 1.68 23.45
N ALA A 136 14.46 0.55 23.32
CA ALA A 136 15.41 0.07 24.30
C ALA A 136 16.57 -0.65 23.59
N LEU A 137 17.65 -0.93 24.33
CA LEU A 137 18.67 -1.87 23.89
C LEU A 137 18.51 -3.19 24.64
N ALA A 138 18.70 -4.29 23.92
CA ALA A 138 18.64 -5.62 24.50
C ALA A 138 19.86 -6.45 24.11
N VAL A 139 20.22 -7.37 25.01
CA VAL A 139 21.27 -8.37 24.83
C VAL A 139 20.72 -9.75 25.17
N GLU A 140 21.41 -10.82 24.75
CA GLU A 140 21.05 -12.16 25.22
C GLU A 140 21.20 -12.28 26.74
N GLU A 141 20.25 -12.93 27.42
CA GLU A 141 20.26 -13.08 28.88
C GLU A 141 21.55 -13.72 29.41
N HIS A 142 22.09 -14.72 28.71
CA HIS A 142 23.36 -15.35 29.08
C HIS A 142 24.53 -14.35 29.01
N LYS A 143 24.57 -13.52 27.95
CA LYS A 143 25.60 -12.49 27.77
C LYS A 143 25.48 -11.38 28.81
N ALA A 144 24.26 -10.95 29.13
CA ALA A 144 23.99 -9.99 30.21
C ALA A 144 24.58 -10.48 31.54
N ARG A 145 24.32 -11.73 31.92
CA ARG A 145 24.86 -12.30 33.17
C ARG A 145 26.38 -12.42 33.15
N GLN A 146 26.96 -12.83 32.02
CA GLN A 146 28.41 -12.98 31.87
C GLN A 146 29.16 -11.64 32.04
N LEU A 147 28.58 -10.55 31.52
CA LEU A 147 29.23 -9.23 31.49
C LEU A 147 28.68 -8.25 32.54
N GLY A 148 27.71 -8.67 33.35
CA GLY A 148 27.07 -7.84 34.38
C GLY A 148 26.23 -6.70 33.80
N LEU A 149 25.55 -6.90 32.66
CA LEU A 149 24.75 -5.86 31.99
C LEU A 149 23.31 -5.86 32.50
N ALA A 150 22.88 -4.76 33.13
CA ALA A 150 21.50 -4.54 33.58
C ALA A 150 20.92 -3.18 33.11
N ALA A 151 21.78 -2.20 32.84
CA ALA A 151 21.41 -0.84 32.45
C ALA A 151 22.19 -0.38 31.20
N LEU A 152 21.71 0.67 30.55
CA LEU A 152 22.37 1.27 29.38
C LEU A 152 23.75 1.83 29.75
N GLY A 153 23.91 2.38 30.96
CA GLY A 153 25.19 2.82 31.48
C GLY A 153 26.28 1.75 31.49
N ASP A 154 25.92 0.47 31.67
CA ASP A 154 26.89 -0.63 31.74
C ASP A 154 27.58 -0.88 30.39
N LEU A 155 26.94 -0.49 29.28
CA LEU A 155 27.53 -0.60 27.95
C LEU A 155 28.77 0.29 27.78
N ALA A 156 28.88 1.40 28.51
CA ALA A 156 30.05 2.27 28.43
C ALA A 156 31.35 1.55 28.84
N ALA A 157 31.25 0.56 29.73
CA ALA A 157 32.37 -0.26 30.18
C ALA A 157 32.72 -1.40 29.20
N GLN A 158 31.94 -1.61 28.13
CA GLN A 158 32.10 -2.72 27.19
C GLN A 158 32.26 -2.24 25.73
N PRO A 159 33.29 -1.43 25.39
CA PRO A 159 33.46 -0.82 24.07
C PRO A 159 33.65 -1.82 22.92
N GLN A 160 34.00 -3.08 23.24
CA GLN A 160 34.21 -4.16 22.29
C GLN A 160 32.91 -4.86 21.83
N LEU A 161 31.76 -4.58 22.46
CA LEU A 161 30.49 -5.16 22.04
C LEU A 161 30.10 -4.67 20.64
N ARG A 162 29.68 -5.61 19.80
CA ARG A 162 29.17 -5.34 18.46
C ARG A 162 27.68 -5.05 18.58
N LEU A 163 27.30 -3.81 18.33
CA LEU A 163 25.89 -3.43 18.27
C LEU A 163 25.37 -3.60 16.85
N GLY A 164 24.22 -4.25 16.69
CA GLY A 164 23.45 -4.30 15.44
C GLY A 164 22.20 -3.47 15.61
N LEU A 165 22.20 -2.23 15.13
CA LEU A 165 21.10 -1.29 15.33
C LEU A 165 20.35 -1.04 14.03
N SER A 166 19.04 -0.79 14.14
CA SER A 166 18.21 -0.45 13.00
C SER A 166 18.70 0.84 12.31
N HIS A 167 18.56 0.88 10.99
CA HIS A 167 18.91 2.07 10.21
C HIS A 167 18.14 3.32 10.67
N GLU A 168 16.90 3.13 11.15
CA GLU A 168 16.11 4.21 11.73
C GLU A 168 16.76 4.72 13.02
N PHE A 169 17.04 3.83 13.98
CA PHE A 169 17.62 4.21 15.26
C PHE A 169 18.99 4.89 15.12
N LEU A 170 19.77 4.53 14.10
CA LEU A 170 21.03 5.20 13.77
C LEU A 170 20.87 6.63 13.27
N GLY A 171 19.77 6.93 12.56
CA GLY A 171 19.53 8.24 11.95
C GLY A 171 18.79 9.24 12.85
N ARG A 172 18.18 8.77 13.94
CA ARG A 172 17.34 9.57 14.83
C ARG A 172 18.15 10.42 15.81
N VAL A 173 17.72 11.65 16.08
CA VAL A 173 18.36 12.53 17.09
C VAL A 173 18.17 11.98 18.50
N ASP A 174 16.99 11.41 18.76
CA ASP A 174 16.62 10.65 19.96
C ASP A 174 17.04 9.16 19.89
N GLY A 175 17.80 8.79 18.87
CA GLY A 175 18.35 7.44 18.67
C GLY A 175 19.81 7.32 19.08
N TRP A 176 20.61 6.54 18.33
CA TRP A 176 22.00 6.25 18.67
C TRP A 176 22.90 7.49 18.87
N PRO A 177 22.89 8.53 18.00
CA PRO A 177 23.76 9.71 18.17
C PRO A 177 23.58 10.40 19.53
N GLY A 178 22.34 10.59 19.98
CA GLY A 178 22.06 11.24 21.25
C GLY A 178 22.25 10.29 22.43
N LEU A 179 21.87 9.00 22.29
CA LEU A 179 22.08 7.98 23.31
C LEU A 179 23.57 7.81 23.62
N ALA A 180 24.40 7.63 22.59
CA ALA A 180 25.84 7.45 22.73
C ALA A 180 26.50 8.66 23.40
N LYS A 181 26.04 9.88 23.06
CA LYS A 181 26.51 11.10 23.72
C LYS A 181 26.09 11.16 25.20
N ARG A 182 24.85 10.82 25.52
CA ARG A 182 24.30 10.86 26.89
C ARG A 182 25.00 9.87 27.82
N TYR A 183 25.24 8.66 27.32
CA TYR A 183 25.81 7.55 28.08
C TYR A 183 27.32 7.37 27.91
N GLY A 184 27.98 8.16 27.06
CA GLY A 184 29.41 8.04 26.79
C GLY A 184 29.81 6.76 26.05
N LEU A 185 28.90 6.23 25.21
CA LEU A 185 29.10 4.98 24.48
C LEU A 185 30.09 5.18 23.33
N ARG A 186 31.07 4.29 23.21
CA ARG A 186 32.18 4.38 22.23
C ARG A 186 32.08 3.38 21.08
N GLN A 187 31.11 2.48 21.14
CA GLN A 187 30.90 1.46 20.13
C GLN A 187 30.54 2.07 18.78
N ARG A 188 30.79 1.32 17.71
CA ARG A 188 30.37 1.66 16.34
C ARG A 188 29.38 0.62 15.84
N PRO A 189 28.07 0.92 15.88
CA PRO A 189 27.08 -0.06 15.51
C PRO A 189 27.06 -0.34 14.01
N LEU A 190 26.70 -1.57 13.66
CA LEU A 190 26.32 -1.99 12.31
C LEU A 190 24.85 -1.68 12.06
N GLY A 191 24.54 -1.10 10.91
CA GLY A 191 23.16 -0.88 10.48
C GLY A 191 22.51 -2.17 9.99
N LEU A 192 21.42 -2.59 10.62
CA LEU A 192 20.63 -3.77 10.27
C LEU A 192 19.16 -3.40 10.03
N ASP A 193 18.40 -4.33 9.45
CA ASP A 193 16.94 -4.27 9.52
C ASP A 193 16.48 -4.76 10.91
N HIS A 194 15.41 -4.18 11.47
CA HIS A 194 14.92 -4.50 12.81
C HIS A 194 14.62 -5.99 13.02
N GLY A 195 14.01 -6.65 12.01
CA GLY A 195 13.72 -8.08 12.08
C GLY A 195 15.00 -8.92 12.01
N VAL A 196 15.92 -8.54 11.13
CA VAL A 196 17.21 -9.22 10.93
C VAL A 196 18.13 -9.08 12.14
N ALA A 197 18.03 -7.98 12.89
CA ALA A 197 18.84 -7.75 14.09
C ALA A 197 18.65 -8.87 15.14
N TYR A 198 17.42 -9.38 15.32
CA TYR A 198 17.15 -10.51 16.21
C TYR A 198 17.86 -11.81 15.78
N GLU A 199 17.89 -12.10 14.48
CA GLU A 199 18.58 -13.28 13.94
C GLU A 199 20.10 -13.13 13.99
N ALA A 200 20.60 -11.93 13.74
CA ALA A 200 22.02 -11.59 13.88
C ALA A 200 22.48 -11.72 15.34
N LEU A 201 21.65 -11.31 16.31
CA LEU A 201 21.90 -11.48 17.73
C LEU A 201 21.95 -12.96 18.10
N ALA A 202 20.91 -13.73 17.73
CA ALA A 202 20.80 -15.16 18.03
C ALA A 202 21.89 -16.03 17.38
N SER A 203 22.47 -15.57 16.27
CA SER A 203 23.60 -16.24 15.60
C SER A 203 24.97 -15.74 16.09
N GLY A 204 25.01 -14.84 17.08
CA GLY A 204 26.24 -14.29 17.65
C GLY A 204 27.02 -13.37 16.72
N GLN A 205 26.38 -12.82 15.67
CA GLN A 205 26.99 -11.85 14.76
C GLN A 205 27.06 -10.45 15.40
N VAL A 206 26.10 -10.14 16.25
CA VAL A 206 26.07 -8.95 17.10
C VAL A 206 25.78 -9.37 18.54
N ASP A 207 26.11 -8.50 19.49
CA ASP A 207 26.02 -8.77 20.93
C ASP A 207 24.90 -7.97 21.61
N ALA A 208 24.40 -6.92 20.95
CA ALA A 208 23.34 -6.05 21.41
C ALA A 208 22.57 -5.45 20.22
N ILE A 209 21.26 -5.25 20.36
CA ILE A 209 20.39 -4.68 19.32
C ILE A 209 19.41 -3.65 19.91
N ASP A 210 18.88 -2.75 19.09
CA ASP A 210 17.70 -1.99 19.46
C ASP A 210 16.44 -2.83 19.32
N ILE A 211 15.50 -2.58 20.23
CA ILE A 211 14.22 -3.25 20.30
C ILE A 211 13.14 -2.22 20.63
N TYR A 212 11.89 -2.61 20.42
CA TYR A 212 10.76 -1.93 21.05
C TYR A 212 10.36 -2.67 22.33
N SER A 213 10.00 -1.95 23.39
CA SER A 213 9.66 -2.54 24.70
C SER A 213 8.52 -3.56 24.66
N THR A 214 7.69 -3.51 23.62
CA THR A 214 6.54 -4.40 23.41
C THR A 214 6.80 -5.56 22.43
N ASP A 215 8.04 -5.70 21.92
CA ASP A 215 8.38 -6.71 20.92
C ASP A 215 8.20 -8.13 21.49
N ALA A 216 7.42 -8.95 20.78
CA ALA A 216 7.22 -10.36 21.15
C ALA A 216 8.52 -11.17 21.16
N LYS A 217 9.47 -10.76 20.30
CA LYS A 217 10.76 -11.44 20.08
C LYS A 217 11.66 -11.37 21.31
N ILE A 218 11.48 -10.40 22.21
CA ILE A 218 12.21 -10.32 23.50
C ILE A 218 12.07 -11.63 24.27
N ARG A 219 10.83 -12.15 24.39
CA ARG A 219 10.58 -13.42 25.08
C ARG A 219 11.04 -14.62 24.27
N LYS A 220 10.83 -14.61 22.95
CA LYS A 220 11.24 -15.71 22.05
C LYS A 220 12.74 -16.00 22.13
N TYR A 221 13.56 -14.95 22.10
CA TYR A 221 15.02 -15.06 22.13
C TYR A 221 15.60 -14.98 23.55
N GLY A 222 14.76 -14.87 24.59
CA GLY A 222 15.22 -14.79 25.97
C GLY A 222 16.15 -13.60 26.20
N LEU A 223 15.74 -12.40 25.78
CA LEU A 223 16.58 -11.21 25.83
C LEU A 223 16.42 -10.47 27.16
N ARG A 224 17.54 -9.91 27.63
CA ARG A 224 17.58 -8.92 28.70
C ARG A 224 17.45 -7.53 28.08
N VAL A 225 16.34 -6.85 28.35
CA VAL A 225 16.19 -5.42 28.06
C VAL A 225 16.98 -4.63 29.09
N LEU A 226 17.85 -3.72 28.63
CA LEU A 226 18.67 -2.88 29.49
C LEU A 226 17.85 -1.69 29.98
N THR A 227 17.96 -1.39 31.27
CA THR A 227 17.25 -0.28 31.91
C THR A 227 17.83 1.06 31.45
N ASP A 228 16.98 2.01 31.05
CA ASP A 228 17.36 3.39 30.73
C ASP A 228 17.54 4.22 32.03
N ASP A 229 18.66 4.03 32.72
CA ASP A 229 18.94 4.57 34.05
C ASP A 229 19.01 6.12 34.11
N GLN A 230 19.31 6.77 32.98
CA GLN A 230 19.31 8.24 32.85
C GLN A 230 18.05 8.81 32.18
N HIS A 231 17.02 7.98 31.94
CA HIS A 231 15.72 8.39 31.40
C HIS A 231 15.86 9.20 30.09
N TYR A 232 16.70 8.68 29.18
CA TYR A 232 17.01 9.33 27.91
C TYR A 232 15.85 9.24 26.91
N PHE A 233 15.20 8.07 26.80
CA PHE A 233 14.18 7.87 25.80
C PHE A 233 12.90 8.64 26.16
N PRO A 234 12.27 9.35 25.20
CA PRO A 234 11.01 10.00 25.44
C PRO A 234 9.91 8.96 25.68
N ARG A 235 8.83 9.36 26.36
CA ARG A 235 7.68 8.49 26.55
C ARG A 235 6.89 8.34 25.24
N TYR A 236 6.60 7.10 24.89
CA TYR A 236 5.76 6.71 23.75
C TYR A 236 4.49 6.05 24.25
N ASP A 237 3.66 6.80 24.97
CA ASP A 237 2.39 6.31 25.47
C ASP A 237 1.43 6.09 24.30
N ALA A 238 0.83 4.90 24.23
CA ALA A 238 -0.13 4.57 23.21
C ALA A 238 -1.44 5.35 23.43
N VAL A 239 -1.87 6.08 22.40
CA VAL A 239 -3.05 6.93 22.38
C VAL A 239 -3.85 6.70 21.10
N VAL A 240 -5.08 7.17 21.06
CA VAL A 240 -5.92 7.22 19.87
C VAL A 240 -5.89 8.65 19.32
N LEU A 241 -5.47 8.80 18.06
CA LEU A 241 -5.66 10.02 17.28
C LEU A 241 -6.99 9.94 16.55
N TYR A 242 -7.80 11.00 16.63
CA TYR A 242 -9.16 11.03 16.10
C TYR A 242 -9.54 12.42 15.60
N ARG A 243 -10.57 12.48 14.75
CA ARG A 243 -11.18 13.75 14.33
C ARG A 243 -12.11 14.29 15.41
N LEU A 244 -12.11 15.60 15.64
CA LEU A 244 -12.89 16.26 16.68
C LEU A 244 -14.42 16.11 16.52
N ASP A 245 -14.91 15.82 15.31
CA ASP A 245 -16.32 15.56 15.03
C ASP A 245 -16.75 14.11 15.33
N LEU A 246 -15.81 13.19 15.58
CA LEU A 246 -16.08 11.77 15.82
C LEU A 246 -17.04 11.52 17.01
N PRO A 247 -16.87 12.15 18.19
CA PRO A 247 -17.77 11.94 19.33
C PRO A 247 -19.22 12.36 19.06
N GLN A 248 -19.41 13.33 18.18
CA GLN A 248 -20.73 13.86 17.81
C GLN A 248 -21.41 12.96 16.78
N ARG A 249 -20.63 12.42 15.81
CA ARG A 249 -21.13 11.50 14.78
C ARG A 249 -21.44 10.11 15.34
N PHE A 250 -20.67 9.65 16.33
CA PHE A 250 -20.78 8.29 16.87
C PHE A 250 -20.74 8.25 18.41
N PRO A 251 -21.72 8.85 19.12
CA PRO A 251 -21.64 9.05 20.57
C PRO A 251 -21.55 7.74 21.37
N ALA A 252 -22.36 6.73 21.03
CA ALA A 252 -22.36 5.44 21.73
C ALA A 252 -21.04 4.65 21.52
N ALA A 253 -20.54 4.61 20.28
CA ALA A 253 -19.26 3.97 19.98
C ALA A 253 -18.09 4.73 20.62
N TRP A 254 -18.14 6.07 20.64
CA TRP A 254 -17.14 6.90 21.32
C TRP A 254 -17.09 6.62 22.82
N GLN A 255 -18.24 6.48 23.49
CA GLN A 255 -18.30 6.11 24.91
C GLN A 255 -17.69 4.73 25.18
N ALA A 256 -17.90 3.75 24.28
CA ALA A 256 -17.26 2.44 24.39
C ALA A 256 -15.73 2.53 24.21
N LEU A 257 -15.27 3.31 23.23
CA LEU A 257 -13.84 3.51 22.95
C LEU A 257 -13.12 4.22 24.10
N THR A 258 -13.71 5.26 24.70
CA THR A 258 -13.13 5.92 25.87
C THR A 258 -13.01 4.99 27.07
N GLY A 259 -13.90 3.99 27.16
CA GLY A 259 -13.83 2.90 28.13
C GLY A 259 -12.60 1.98 27.99
N LEU A 260 -11.79 2.10 26.93
CA LEU A 260 -10.52 1.39 26.77
C LEU A 260 -9.34 2.10 27.46
N ALA A 261 -9.53 3.33 27.94
CA ALA A 261 -8.45 4.08 28.60
C ALA A 261 -7.86 3.29 29.78
N GLY A 262 -6.54 3.09 29.75
CA GLY A 262 -5.79 2.35 30.77
C GLY A 262 -5.99 0.83 30.78
N LYS A 263 -6.71 0.23 29.81
CA LYS A 263 -7.05 -1.20 29.84
C LYS A 263 -6.06 -2.12 29.13
N VAL A 264 -5.17 -1.58 28.32
CA VAL A 264 -4.15 -2.35 27.61
C VAL A 264 -2.83 -2.17 28.34
N SER A 265 -2.38 -3.19 29.07
CA SER A 265 -1.07 -3.17 29.70
C SER A 265 0.05 -3.52 28.71
N ALA A 266 1.30 -3.18 29.04
CA ALA A 266 2.46 -3.59 28.23
C ALA A 266 2.54 -5.12 28.13
N ALA A 267 2.21 -5.84 29.20
CA ALA A 267 2.18 -7.31 29.20
C ALA A 267 1.11 -7.86 28.26
N ASP A 268 -0.06 -7.23 28.20
CA ASP A 268 -1.12 -7.61 27.25
C ASP A 268 -0.66 -7.34 25.81
N MET A 269 -0.05 -6.19 25.52
CA MET A 269 0.50 -5.93 24.18
C MET A 269 1.56 -6.93 23.77
N ILE A 270 2.53 -7.24 24.63
CA ILE A 270 3.57 -8.24 24.32
C ILE A 270 2.93 -9.62 24.07
N ALA A 271 1.87 -9.98 24.81
CA ALA A 271 1.14 -11.23 24.58
C ALA A 271 0.37 -11.22 23.25
N MET A 272 -0.29 -10.11 22.93
CA MET A 272 -1.01 -9.95 21.66
C MET A 272 -0.06 -9.94 20.45
N ASN A 273 1.06 -9.21 20.54
CA ASN A 273 2.11 -9.21 19.53
C ASN A 273 2.67 -10.62 19.33
N ALA A 274 2.88 -11.39 20.42
CA ALA A 274 3.36 -12.77 20.33
C ALA A 274 2.33 -13.70 19.67
N ALA A 275 1.05 -13.58 20.02
CA ALA A 275 0.00 -14.37 19.39
C ALA A 275 -0.08 -14.11 17.88
N ALA A 276 0.12 -12.86 17.44
CA ALA A 276 0.13 -12.53 16.04
C ALA A 276 1.41 -13.00 15.32
N GLU A 277 2.59 -12.61 15.82
CA GLU A 277 3.87 -12.83 15.12
C GLU A 277 4.43 -14.25 15.26
N LEU A 278 4.24 -14.88 16.43
CA LEU A 278 4.84 -16.17 16.75
C LEU A 278 3.87 -17.32 16.50
N ASP A 279 2.62 -17.14 16.92
CA ASP A 279 1.61 -18.19 16.79
C ASP A 279 0.88 -18.14 15.43
N GLY A 280 0.96 -16.99 14.73
CA GLY A 280 0.30 -16.75 13.44
C GLY A 280 -1.20 -16.51 13.57
N GLN A 281 -1.68 -16.04 14.72
CA GLN A 281 -3.09 -15.71 14.91
C GLN A 281 -3.44 -14.43 14.15
N SER A 282 -4.65 -14.38 13.59
CA SER A 282 -5.12 -13.15 12.92
C SER A 282 -5.29 -12.02 13.95
N PHE A 283 -4.98 -10.78 13.55
CA PHE A 283 -5.15 -9.60 14.42
C PHE A 283 -6.56 -9.49 15.00
N ALA A 284 -7.58 -9.83 14.19
CA ALA A 284 -8.97 -9.81 14.63
C ALA A 284 -9.25 -10.84 15.73
N THR A 285 -8.67 -12.04 15.63
CA THR A 285 -8.76 -13.09 16.65
C THR A 285 -8.07 -12.65 17.94
N VAL A 286 -6.86 -12.08 17.83
CA VAL A 286 -6.08 -11.58 18.97
C VAL A 286 -6.85 -10.47 19.71
N ALA A 287 -7.36 -9.49 18.99
CA ALA A 287 -8.17 -8.41 19.54
C ALA A 287 -9.44 -8.93 20.23
N ARG A 288 -10.14 -9.90 19.61
CA ARG A 288 -11.34 -10.51 20.18
C ARG A 288 -11.03 -11.25 21.49
N ALA A 289 -9.95 -12.01 21.52
CA ALA A 289 -9.51 -12.74 22.71
C ALA A 289 -9.18 -11.78 23.86
N PHE A 290 -8.54 -10.65 23.56
CA PHE A 290 -8.28 -9.59 24.53
C PHE A 290 -9.58 -8.97 25.07
N LEU A 291 -10.51 -8.57 24.19
CA LEU A 291 -11.80 -7.97 24.59
C LEU A 291 -12.68 -8.94 25.39
N ALA A 292 -12.64 -10.23 25.06
CA ALA A 292 -13.38 -11.27 25.77
C ALA A 292 -12.90 -11.48 27.21
N ARG A 293 -11.62 -11.21 27.55
CA ARG A 293 -11.14 -11.30 28.94
C ARG A 293 -11.85 -10.33 29.90
N GLY A 294 -12.43 -9.24 29.37
CA GLY A 294 -13.18 -8.24 30.16
C GLY A 294 -14.68 -8.48 30.26
N SER A 295 -15.23 -9.49 29.56
CA SER A 295 -16.66 -9.82 29.56
C SER A 295 -16.83 -11.31 29.83
N ALA A 296 -17.48 -11.66 30.94
CA ALA A 296 -17.78 -13.05 31.27
C ALA A 296 -18.75 -13.65 30.22
N GLY A 297 -18.17 -14.26 29.18
CA GLY A 297 -18.87 -14.97 28.12
C GLY A 297 -17.87 -15.92 27.46
N ALA A 298 -18.12 -17.22 27.58
CA ALA A 298 -17.26 -18.26 27.02
C ALA A 298 -17.04 -18.08 25.50
N PRO A 299 -15.86 -18.42 24.96
CA PRO A 299 -15.61 -18.32 23.54
C PRO A 299 -16.39 -19.41 22.78
N ASP A 300 -17.22 -18.99 21.81
CA ASP A 300 -17.61 -19.88 20.72
C ASP A 300 -16.37 -20.15 19.85
N ALA A 301 -15.90 -21.39 19.94
CA ALA A 301 -14.80 -21.92 19.16
C ALA A 301 -15.24 -22.15 17.70
N SER A 302 -15.40 -21.07 16.93
CA SER A 302 -15.46 -21.17 15.48
C SER A 302 -14.83 -19.96 14.79
N ALA A 303 -13.52 -20.09 14.50
CA ALA A 303 -12.84 -19.68 13.27
C ALA A 303 -11.43 -19.17 13.59
N GLY A 304 -10.45 -19.99 13.23
CA GLY A 304 -9.03 -19.63 13.30
C GLY A 304 -8.07 -20.81 13.44
N ALA A 305 -8.47 -22.02 13.01
CA ALA A 305 -7.48 -23.02 12.64
C ALA A 305 -6.54 -22.37 11.62
N ARG A 306 -5.22 -22.53 11.78
CA ARG A 306 -4.21 -22.12 10.79
C ARG A 306 -4.72 -22.54 9.41
N ALA A 307 -5.23 -21.58 8.65
CA ALA A 307 -5.60 -21.84 7.28
C ALA A 307 -4.28 -22.11 6.58
N GLY A 308 -4.02 -23.38 6.25
CA GLY A 308 -2.90 -23.73 5.36
C GLY A 308 -3.03 -22.90 4.08
N LEU A 309 -1.95 -22.81 3.30
CA LEU A 309 -1.88 -21.96 2.10
C LEU A 309 -3.14 -22.02 1.22
N ALA A 310 -3.73 -23.21 1.05
CA ALA A 310 -5.00 -23.38 0.34
C ALA A 310 -6.18 -22.61 0.96
N GLY A 311 -6.35 -22.65 2.28
CA GLY A 311 -7.42 -21.92 2.98
C GLY A 311 -7.26 -20.40 2.88
N THR A 312 -6.03 -19.90 2.91
CA THR A 312 -5.73 -18.46 2.75
C THR A 312 -5.87 -18.02 1.30
N LEU A 313 -5.47 -18.87 0.33
CA LEU A 313 -5.64 -18.61 -1.10
C LEU A 313 -7.11 -18.50 -1.50
N PHE A 314 -7.99 -19.33 -0.95
CA PHE A 314 -9.42 -19.36 -1.27
C PHE A 314 -10.30 -18.68 -0.20
N GLY A 315 -9.73 -17.78 0.60
CA GLY A 315 -10.45 -16.99 1.60
C GLY A 315 -11.56 -16.12 0.99
N ARG A 316 -12.52 -15.71 1.83
CA ARG A 316 -13.66 -14.85 1.42
C ARG A 316 -13.22 -13.49 0.87
N ASP A 317 -12.06 -13.01 1.30
CA ASP A 317 -11.42 -11.78 0.85
C ASP A 317 -10.75 -11.92 -0.53
N THR A 318 -10.39 -13.14 -0.98
CA THR A 318 -9.67 -13.35 -2.24
C THR A 318 -10.41 -12.71 -3.42
N VAL A 319 -11.72 -12.94 -3.55
CA VAL A 319 -12.51 -12.40 -4.66
C VAL A 319 -12.47 -10.87 -4.67
N ARG A 320 -12.60 -10.24 -3.50
CA ARG A 320 -12.52 -8.78 -3.34
C ARG A 320 -11.14 -8.27 -3.75
N LEU A 321 -10.08 -8.94 -3.30
CA LEU A 321 -8.69 -8.56 -3.63
C LEU A 321 -8.40 -8.74 -5.12
N THR A 322 -8.82 -9.85 -5.72
CA THR A 322 -8.71 -10.09 -7.16
C THR A 322 -9.40 -9.00 -7.96
N TRP A 323 -10.65 -8.66 -7.62
CA TRP A 323 -11.38 -7.60 -8.30
C TRP A 323 -10.69 -6.25 -8.18
N ARG A 324 -10.24 -5.89 -6.98
CA ARG A 324 -9.56 -4.62 -6.72
C ARG A 324 -8.22 -4.53 -7.47
N HIS A 325 -7.46 -5.62 -7.50
CA HIS A 325 -6.21 -5.71 -8.25
C HIS A 325 -6.46 -5.58 -9.76
N LEU A 326 -7.47 -6.28 -10.28
CA LEU A 326 -7.84 -6.24 -11.68
C LEU A 326 -8.34 -4.85 -12.10
N ALA A 327 -9.17 -4.21 -11.28
CA ALA A 327 -9.67 -2.86 -11.54
C ALA A 327 -8.54 -1.83 -11.62
N LEU A 328 -7.54 -1.91 -10.73
CA LEU A 328 -6.34 -1.06 -10.77
C LEU A 328 -5.56 -1.26 -12.07
N VAL A 329 -5.27 -2.51 -12.42
CA VAL A 329 -4.47 -2.85 -13.61
C VAL A 329 -5.19 -2.47 -14.89
N LEU A 330 -6.44 -2.92 -15.07
CA LEU A 330 -7.21 -2.64 -16.28
C LEU A 330 -7.53 -1.15 -16.43
N GLY A 331 -7.86 -0.47 -15.34
CA GLY A 331 -8.12 0.97 -15.36
C GLY A 331 -6.88 1.76 -15.78
N ALA A 332 -5.72 1.45 -15.21
CA ALA A 332 -4.46 2.11 -15.54
C ALA A 332 -3.99 1.81 -16.97
N VAL A 333 -4.00 0.54 -17.38
CA VAL A 333 -3.61 0.12 -18.74
C VAL A 333 -4.58 0.66 -19.78
N GLY A 334 -5.88 0.67 -19.50
CA GLY A 334 -6.90 1.26 -20.38
C GLY A 334 -6.66 2.75 -20.60
N ALA A 335 -6.47 3.52 -19.53
CA ALA A 335 -6.12 4.94 -19.62
C ALA A 335 -4.79 5.16 -20.37
N ALA A 336 -3.78 4.34 -20.11
CA ALA A 336 -2.48 4.41 -20.76
C ALA A 336 -2.56 4.04 -22.24
N THR A 337 -3.45 3.13 -22.63
CA THR A 337 -3.70 2.79 -24.03
C THR A 337 -4.40 3.94 -24.76
N LEU A 338 -5.44 4.52 -24.14
CA LEU A 338 -6.20 5.63 -24.71
C LEU A 338 -5.32 6.85 -25.00
N LEU A 339 -4.31 7.13 -24.16
CA LEU A 339 -3.38 8.23 -24.39
C LEU A 339 -2.11 7.80 -25.15
N GLY A 340 -1.55 6.64 -24.81
CA GLY A 340 -0.27 6.15 -25.31
C GLY A 340 -0.28 5.80 -26.79
N VAL A 341 -1.39 5.25 -27.31
CA VAL A 341 -1.52 4.98 -28.75
C VAL A 341 -1.52 6.28 -29.57
N PRO A 342 -2.36 7.30 -29.26
CA PRO A 342 -2.24 8.61 -29.90
C PRO A 342 -0.85 9.24 -29.80
N LEU A 343 -0.22 9.19 -28.62
CA LEU A 343 1.14 9.72 -28.44
C LEU A 343 2.16 8.99 -29.32
N GLY A 344 2.06 7.65 -29.43
CA GLY A 344 2.90 6.84 -30.32
C GLY A 344 2.69 7.17 -31.80
N ILE A 345 1.44 7.40 -32.23
CA ILE A 345 1.13 7.85 -33.61
C ILE A 345 1.75 9.23 -33.89
N VAL A 346 1.66 10.16 -32.94
CA VAL A 346 2.27 11.49 -33.06
C VAL A 346 3.80 11.39 -33.12
N ALA A 347 4.40 10.55 -32.28
CA ALA A 347 5.83 10.28 -32.28
C ALA A 347 6.31 9.69 -33.61
N ALA A 348 5.54 8.80 -34.22
CA ALA A 348 5.87 8.19 -35.51
C ALA A 348 5.84 9.20 -36.67
N ARG A 349 4.96 10.20 -36.59
CA ARG A 349 4.81 11.23 -37.64
C ARG A 349 5.80 12.37 -37.53
N ARG A 350 6.31 12.66 -36.33
CA ARG A 350 7.19 13.82 -36.07
C ARG A 350 8.46 13.36 -35.36
N GLN A 351 9.52 13.11 -36.12
CA GLN A 351 10.76 12.51 -35.60
C GLN A 351 11.38 13.25 -34.40
N ARG A 352 11.42 14.59 -34.41
CA ARG A 352 11.92 15.39 -33.28
C ARG A 352 11.02 15.29 -32.04
N LEU A 353 9.71 15.39 -32.22
CA LEU A 353 8.75 15.26 -31.12
C LEU A 353 8.74 13.84 -30.56
N GLY A 354 8.93 12.84 -31.41
CA GLY A 354 9.07 11.43 -31.00
C GLY A 354 10.27 11.21 -30.09
N GLN A 355 11.44 11.80 -30.40
CA GLN A 355 12.61 11.73 -29.51
C GLN A 355 12.33 12.34 -28.14
N VAL A 356 11.71 13.53 -28.10
CA VAL A 356 11.36 14.20 -26.83
C VAL A 356 10.32 13.41 -26.03
N LEU A 357 9.26 12.91 -26.68
CA LEU A 357 8.24 12.10 -26.03
C LEU A 357 8.83 10.81 -25.46
N MET A 358 9.68 10.12 -26.23
CA MET A 358 10.35 8.90 -25.75
C MET A 358 11.28 9.20 -24.58
N ALA A 359 12.04 10.29 -24.61
CA ALA A 359 12.87 10.71 -23.48
C ALA A 359 12.01 10.98 -22.23
N ALA A 360 10.94 11.76 -22.36
CA ALA A 360 10.05 12.10 -21.24
C ALA A 360 9.42 10.86 -20.60
N VAL A 361 8.85 9.96 -21.42
CA VAL A 361 8.20 8.74 -20.91
C VAL A 361 9.23 7.74 -20.35
N SER A 362 10.46 7.74 -20.86
CA SER A 362 11.54 6.90 -20.31
C SER A 362 12.01 7.39 -18.95
N VAL A 363 12.24 8.70 -18.78
CA VAL A 363 12.60 9.32 -17.49
C VAL A 363 11.54 9.04 -16.43
N LEU A 364 10.27 9.03 -16.82
CA LEU A 364 9.19 8.77 -15.90
C LEU A 364 9.24 7.34 -15.30
N GLN A 365 9.69 6.36 -16.07
CA GLN A 365 9.86 4.97 -15.61
C GLN A 365 11.12 4.74 -14.77
N THR A 366 12.10 5.65 -14.78
CA THR A 366 13.31 5.48 -13.97
C THR A 366 13.07 5.78 -12.49
N VAL A 367 11.98 6.50 -12.16
CA VAL A 367 11.59 6.77 -10.77
C VAL A 367 11.06 5.48 -10.14
N PRO A 368 11.67 4.95 -9.07
CA PRO A 368 11.20 3.74 -8.40
C PRO A 368 9.72 3.84 -8.03
N SER A 369 8.94 2.77 -8.25
CA SER A 369 7.49 2.80 -8.12
C SER A 369 7.02 3.22 -6.72
N LEU A 370 7.69 2.73 -5.67
CA LEU A 370 7.39 3.13 -4.29
C LEU A 370 7.67 4.62 -4.03
N ALA A 371 8.76 5.16 -4.59
CA ALA A 371 9.10 6.58 -4.46
C ALA A 371 8.11 7.46 -5.24
N LEU A 372 7.72 7.03 -6.44
CA LEU A 372 6.69 7.71 -7.25
C LEU A 372 5.36 7.76 -6.49
N LEU A 373 4.94 6.65 -5.87
CA LEU A 373 3.74 6.59 -5.07
C LEU A 373 3.80 7.54 -3.87
N ALA A 374 4.91 7.57 -3.14
CA ALA A 374 5.11 8.48 -2.02
C ALA A 374 5.04 9.96 -2.44
N MET A 375 5.56 10.32 -3.62
CA MET A 375 5.50 11.66 -4.19
C MET A 375 4.09 12.07 -4.62
N LEU A 376 3.30 11.12 -5.15
CA LEU A 376 1.95 11.39 -5.66
C LEU A 376 0.92 11.67 -4.56
N ILE A 377 1.13 11.16 -3.35
CA ILE A 377 0.22 11.39 -2.21
C ILE A 377 0.06 12.89 -1.89
N PRO A 378 1.13 13.65 -1.57
CA PRO A 378 1.00 15.07 -1.26
C PRO A 378 0.55 15.88 -2.47
N LEU A 379 0.95 15.49 -3.69
CA LEU A 379 0.58 16.21 -4.92
C LEU A 379 -0.92 16.10 -5.23
N LEU A 380 -1.53 14.94 -4.94
CA LEU A 380 -2.95 14.69 -5.18
C LEU A 380 -3.83 15.01 -3.96
N GLY A 381 -3.23 15.23 -2.78
CA GLY A 381 -3.93 15.44 -1.51
C GLY A 381 -4.79 14.25 -1.07
N ARG A 382 -4.50 13.05 -1.56
CA ARG A 382 -5.28 11.83 -1.27
C ARG A 382 -4.43 10.57 -1.37
N ILE A 383 -4.81 9.55 -0.61
CA ILE A 383 -4.17 8.23 -0.56
C ILE A 383 -5.10 7.21 -1.25
N GLY A 384 -4.61 6.01 -1.55
CA GLY A 384 -5.42 4.91 -2.04
C GLY A 384 -5.33 4.72 -3.55
N VAL A 385 -6.49 4.45 -4.16
CA VAL A 385 -6.62 3.99 -5.55
C VAL A 385 -6.06 5.00 -6.56
N TRP A 386 -6.26 6.30 -6.33
CA TRP A 386 -5.90 7.34 -7.31
C TRP A 386 -4.39 7.52 -7.52
N PRO A 387 -3.56 7.74 -6.48
CA PRO A 387 -2.11 7.76 -6.64
C PRO A 387 -1.57 6.48 -7.28
N ALA A 388 -2.12 5.32 -6.89
CA ALA A 388 -1.77 4.03 -7.47
C ALA A 388 -2.10 3.94 -8.96
N MET A 389 -3.31 4.32 -9.36
CA MET A 389 -3.71 4.34 -10.77
C MET A 389 -2.84 5.28 -11.59
N VAL A 390 -2.51 6.47 -11.07
CA VAL A 390 -1.61 7.40 -11.75
C VAL A 390 -0.23 6.77 -11.92
N ALA A 391 0.38 6.22 -10.86
CA ALA A 391 1.68 5.56 -10.97
C ALA A 391 1.68 4.41 -12.00
N LEU A 392 0.67 3.53 -11.95
CA LEU A 392 0.53 2.42 -12.90
C LEU A 392 0.31 2.91 -14.33
N PHE A 393 -0.49 3.97 -14.52
CA PHE A 393 -0.71 4.60 -15.82
C PHE A 393 0.60 5.14 -16.41
N LEU A 394 1.39 5.84 -15.60
CA LEU A 394 2.67 6.42 -16.01
C LEU A 394 3.67 5.31 -16.42
N TYR A 395 3.70 4.22 -15.67
CA TYR A 395 4.49 3.04 -15.99
C TYR A 395 4.00 2.31 -17.26
N ALA A 396 2.70 2.16 -17.45
CA ALA A 396 2.13 1.53 -18.63
C ALA A 396 2.35 2.34 -19.93
N LEU A 397 2.66 3.63 -19.82
CA LEU A 397 2.79 4.52 -20.97
C LEU A 397 3.99 4.16 -21.87
N LEU A 398 5.16 3.81 -21.30
CA LEU A 398 6.37 3.57 -22.10
C LEU A 398 6.22 2.39 -23.07
N PRO A 399 5.83 1.17 -22.62
CA PRO A 399 5.73 0.04 -23.54
C PRO A 399 4.68 0.29 -24.63
N ILE A 400 3.57 0.98 -24.32
CA ILE A 400 2.51 1.28 -25.27
C ILE A 400 2.98 2.30 -26.32
N VAL A 401 3.55 3.43 -25.89
CA VAL A 401 4.05 4.47 -26.81
C VAL A 401 5.17 3.91 -27.68
N ARG A 402 6.13 3.21 -27.08
CA ARG A 402 7.29 2.63 -27.78
C ARG A 402 6.87 1.62 -28.84
N ASN A 403 6.00 0.67 -28.50
CA ASN A 403 5.55 -0.34 -29.45
C ASN A 403 4.61 0.23 -30.51
N THR A 404 3.80 1.23 -30.20
CA THR A 404 3.01 1.94 -31.21
C THR A 404 3.92 2.63 -32.23
N LEU A 405 4.96 3.33 -31.75
CA LEU A 405 5.98 3.95 -32.61
C LEU A 405 6.69 2.90 -33.49
N THR A 406 7.22 1.84 -32.89
CA THR A 406 7.94 0.78 -33.59
C THR A 406 7.04 0.07 -34.61
N GLY A 407 5.80 -0.26 -34.23
CA GLY A 407 4.84 -0.91 -35.12
C GLY A 407 4.53 -0.07 -36.35
N LEU A 408 4.32 1.24 -36.17
CA LEU A 408 4.07 2.16 -37.29
C LEU A 408 5.29 2.33 -38.19
N GLN A 409 6.51 2.34 -37.63
CA GLN A 409 7.76 2.42 -38.40
C GLN A 409 8.02 1.16 -39.24
N GLN A 410 7.64 -0.02 -38.73
CA GLN A 410 7.81 -1.30 -39.42
C GLN A 410 6.87 -1.51 -40.61
N VAL A 411 5.81 -0.71 -40.75
CA VAL A 411 4.93 -0.79 -41.92
C VAL A 411 5.75 -0.48 -43.20
N PRO A 412 5.72 -1.34 -44.24
CA PRO A 412 6.47 -1.10 -45.48
C PRO A 412 6.08 0.21 -46.17
N SER A 413 7.05 0.98 -46.64
CA SER A 413 6.82 2.23 -47.37
C SER A 413 5.95 2.03 -48.62
N GLY A 414 6.20 0.96 -49.36
CA GLY A 414 5.44 0.62 -50.57
C GLY A 414 3.93 0.48 -50.35
N MET A 415 3.50 -0.07 -49.19
CA MET A 415 2.06 -0.14 -48.87
C MET A 415 1.46 1.25 -48.62
N ARG A 416 2.22 2.16 -47.99
CA ARG A 416 1.78 3.55 -47.78
C ARG A 416 1.68 4.31 -49.10
N GLU A 417 2.64 4.11 -50.00
CA GLU A 417 2.67 4.76 -51.32
C GLU A 417 1.54 4.25 -52.23
N ALA A 418 1.31 2.94 -52.26
CA ALA A 418 0.20 2.34 -52.99
C ALA A 418 -1.16 2.90 -52.51
N ALA A 419 -1.38 3.00 -51.20
CA ALA A 419 -2.61 3.56 -50.65
C ALA A 419 -2.81 5.04 -51.03
N ARG A 420 -1.73 5.85 -51.03
CA ARG A 420 -1.79 7.24 -51.50
C ARG A 420 -2.08 7.33 -53.00
N ALA A 421 -1.51 6.44 -53.81
CA ALA A 421 -1.78 6.38 -55.26
C ALA A 421 -3.25 6.03 -55.56
N LEU A 422 -3.90 5.23 -54.71
CA LEU A 422 -5.34 4.94 -54.75
C LEU A 422 -6.21 6.09 -54.20
N GLY A 423 -5.63 7.24 -53.87
CA GLY A 423 -6.35 8.44 -53.41
C GLY A 423 -6.68 8.45 -51.91
N PHE A 424 -6.09 7.59 -51.08
CA PHE A 424 -6.35 7.61 -49.65
C PHE A 424 -5.77 8.87 -48.98
N THR A 425 -6.58 9.54 -48.18
CA THR A 425 -6.12 10.64 -47.31
C THR A 425 -5.19 10.12 -46.19
N PRO A 426 -4.36 10.97 -45.56
CA PRO A 426 -3.48 10.55 -44.46
C PRO A 426 -4.20 9.91 -43.26
N ARG A 427 -5.48 10.23 -43.04
CA ARG A 427 -6.30 9.57 -42.01
C ARG A 427 -6.77 8.19 -42.45
N GLN A 428 -7.08 8.02 -43.73
CA GLN A 428 -7.45 6.72 -44.31
C GLN A 428 -6.24 5.79 -44.39
N VAL A 429 -5.06 6.29 -44.78
CA VAL A 429 -3.81 5.51 -44.73
C VAL A 429 -3.54 5.01 -43.31
N LEU A 430 -3.66 5.88 -42.30
CA LEU A 430 -3.49 5.47 -40.90
C LEU A 430 -4.52 4.41 -40.49
N ARG A 431 -5.81 4.63 -40.76
CA ARG A 431 -6.90 3.76 -40.30
C ARG A 431 -6.95 2.41 -41.00
N TYR A 432 -6.69 2.37 -42.31
CA TYR A 432 -6.90 1.19 -43.13
C TYR A 432 -5.62 0.46 -43.52
N VAL A 433 -4.44 1.09 -43.36
CA VAL A 433 -3.15 0.48 -43.73
C VAL A 433 -2.24 0.40 -42.51
N GLU A 434 -1.89 1.54 -41.91
CA GLU A 434 -0.85 1.57 -40.87
C GLU A 434 -1.32 0.89 -39.57
N LEU A 435 -2.49 1.22 -39.04
CA LEU A 435 -3.00 0.63 -37.80
C LEU A 435 -3.25 -0.88 -37.91
N PRO A 436 -3.88 -1.41 -38.99
CA PRO A 436 -4.04 -2.86 -39.13
C PRO A 436 -2.70 -3.60 -39.23
N LEU A 437 -1.75 -3.09 -40.01
CA LEU A 437 -0.44 -3.74 -40.20
C LEU A 437 0.47 -3.63 -38.95
N SER A 438 0.33 -2.56 -38.17
CA SER A 438 1.08 -2.38 -36.91
C SER A 438 0.40 -3.02 -35.69
N MET A 439 -0.83 -3.50 -35.83
CA MET A 439 -1.63 -4.05 -34.72
C MET A 439 -0.92 -5.13 -33.90
N PRO A 440 -0.20 -6.11 -34.49
CA PRO A 440 0.49 -7.14 -33.71
C PRO A 440 1.52 -6.55 -32.75
N VAL A 441 2.28 -5.54 -33.20
CA VAL A 441 3.29 -4.87 -32.37
C VAL A 441 2.63 -3.98 -31.33
N LEU A 442 1.56 -3.27 -31.69
CA LEU A 442 0.78 -2.45 -30.76
C LEU A 442 0.20 -3.29 -29.62
N LEU A 443 -0.42 -4.42 -29.95
CA LEU A 443 -0.96 -5.38 -28.98
C LEU A 443 0.14 -5.98 -28.09
N ALA A 444 1.32 -6.29 -28.65
CA ALA A 444 2.47 -6.72 -27.86
C ALA A 444 2.90 -5.64 -26.84
N GLY A 445 2.79 -4.37 -27.19
CA GLY A 445 3.03 -3.24 -26.27
C GLY A 445 2.02 -3.17 -25.13
N ILE A 446 0.73 -3.31 -25.44
CA ILE A 446 -0.33 -3.34 -24.43
C ILE A 446 -0.18 -4.56 -23.53
N LYS A 447 0.12 -5.74 -24.09
CA LYS A 447 0.43 -6.99 -23.37
C LYS A 447 1.56 -6.78 -22.37
N THR A 448 2.68 -6.21 -22.83
CA THR A 448 3.85 -5.93 -21.98
C THR A 448 3.49 -4.97 -20.85
N ALA A 449 2.78 -3.88 -21.16
CA ALA A 449 2.33 -2.92 -20.15
C ALA A 449 1.40 -3.55 -19.12
N ALA A 450 0.48 -4.43 -19.55
CA ALA A 450 -0.44 -5.12 -18.67
C ALA A 450 0.29 -6.07 -17.71
N ILE A 451 1.22 -6.89 -18.21
CA ILE A 451 2.00 -7.83 -17.39
C ILE A 451 2.83 -7.08 -16.34
N ILE A 452 3.55 -6.03 -16.76
CA ILE A 452 4.32 -5.18 -15.84
C ILE A 452 3.38 -4.56 -14.80
N SER A 453 2.22 -4.05 -15.23
CA SER A 453 1.25 -3.41 -14.32
C SER A 453 0.70 -4.38 -13.28
N VAL A 454 0.46 -5.66 -13.61
CA VAL A 454 0.02 -6.66 -12.61
C VAL A 454 1.05 -6.79 -11.48
N GLY A 455 2.33 -6.88 -11.84
CA GLY A 455 3.44 -6.95 -10.89
C GLY A 455 3.57 -5.67 -10.07
N THR A 456 3.69 -4.52 -10.72
CA THR A 456 3.85 -3.22 -10.05
C THR A 456 2.64 -2.84 -9.20
N ALA A 457 1.42 -3.28 -9.56
CA ALA A 457 0.21 -3.03 -8.78
C ALA A 457 0.24 -3.70 -7.40
N THR A 458 1.08 -4.72 -7.16
CA THR A 458 1.27 -5.27 -5.81
C THR A 458 1.85 -4.22 -4.85
N ILE A 459 2.62 -3.25 -5.37
CA ILE A 459 3.19 -2.18 -4.56
C ILE A 459 2.12 -1.14 -4.18
N ALA A 460 1.00 -1.10 -4.89
CA ALA A 460 -0.08 -0.14 -4.63
C ALA A 460 -0.74 -0.32 -3.24
N ALA A 461 -0.65 -1.52 -2.66
CA ALA A 461 -1.07 -1.74 -1.28
C ALA A 461 -0.26 -0.89 -0.29
N PHE A 462 0.98 -0.53 -0.63
CA PHE A 462 1.79 0.38 0.17
C PHE A 462 1.29 1.83 0.19
N VAL A 463 0.21 2.15 -0.52
CA VAL A 463 -0.51 3.42 -0.39
C VAL A 463 -2.00 3.20 -0.16
N GLY A 464 -2.41 2.05 0.40
CA GLY A 464 -3.82 1.77 0.71
C GLY A 464 -4.71 1.54 -0.51
N ALA A 465 -4.14 1.30 -1.69
CA ALA A 465 -4.93 0.99 -2.89
C ALA A 465 -5.53 -0.42 -2.85
N GLY A 466 -4.97 -1.33 -2.03
CA GLY A 466 -5.42 -2.71 -1.84
C GLY A 466 -4.92 -3.67 -2.92
N GLY A 467 -5.70 -4.70 -3.23
CA GLY A 467 -5.35 -5.76 -4.20
C GLY A 467 -4.50 -6.86 -3.56
N TYR A 468 -3.87 -7.71 -4.36
CA TYR A 468 -3.04 -8.79 -3.83
C TYR A 468 -1.86 -8.29 -2.99
N GLY A 469 -1.42 -7.07 -3.25
CA GLY A 469 -0.41 -6.39 -2.43
C GLY A 469 -0.77 -6.27 -0.95
N GLU A 470 -2.06 -6.27 -0.60
CA GLU A 470 -2.52 -6.20 0.79
C GLU A 470 -1.98 -7.39 1.59
N ARG A 471 -2.15 -8.61 1.06
CA ARG A 471 -1.59 -9.82 1.66
C ARG A 471 -0.07 -9.85 1.66
N ILE A 472 0.57 -9.35 0.60
CA ILE A 472 2.04 -9.28 0.54
C ILE A 472 2.57 -8.34 1.63
N ALA A 473 2.00 -7.14 1.74
CA ALA A 473 2.41 -6.15 2.73
C ALA A 473 2.12 -6.62 4.16
N THR A 474 0.96 -7.22 4.41
CA THR A 474 0.62 -7.78 5.73
C THR A 474 1.48 -8.99 6.07
N GLY A 475 1.70 -9.92 5.13
CA GLY A 475 2.57 -11.08 5.33
C GLY A 475 4.01 -10.68 5.59
N LEU A 476 4.53 -9.66 4.89
CA LEU A 476 5.85 -9.08 5.17
C LEU A 476 5.92 -8.47 6.57
N ALA A 477 4.91 -7.70 6.97
CA ALA A 477 4.87 -7.07 8.30
C ALA A 477 4.75 -8.10 9.43
N LEU A 478 4.08 -9.22 9.19
CA LEU A 478 3.88 -10.31 10.15
C LEU A 478 5.01 -11.36 10.14
N ASN A 479 5.95 -11.26 9.20
CA ASN A 479 6.84 -12.37 8.85
C ASN A 479 6.10 -13.71 8.59
N ASP A 480 4.87 -13.62 8.06
CA ASP A 480 4.02 -14.76 7.72
C ASP A 480 4.23 -15.11 6.23
N HIS A 481 5.07 -16.12 6.00
CA HIS A 481 5.36 -16.62 4.67
C HIS A 481 4.11 -17.17 3.94
N VAL A 482 3.13 -17.73 4.67
CA VAL A 482 1.90 -18.27 4.06
C VAL A 482 1.05 -17.12 3.52
N LEU A 483 0.87 -16.07 4.31
CA LEU A 483 0.10 -14.89 3.88
C LEU A 483 0.82 -14.13 2.75
N LEU A 484 2.14 -14.00 2.84
CA LEU A 484 2.96 -13.41 1.77
C LEU A 484 2.80 -14.19 0.46
N MET A 485 2.93 -15.52 0.51
CA MET A 485 2.71 -16.39 -0.66
C MET A 485 1.27 -16.33 -1.17
N ALA A 486 0.28 -16.20 -0.28
CA ALA A 486 -1.13 -16.06 -0.63
C ALA A 486 -1.48 -14.73 -1.31
N GLY A 487 -0.57 -13.75 -1.29
CA GLY A 487 -0.63 -12.56 -2.15
C GLY A 487 0.22 -12.69 -3.42
N ALA A 488 1.45 -13.21 -3.29
CA ALA A 488 2.40 -13.30 -4.40
C ALA A 488 2.00 -14.32 -5.48
N ILE A 489 1.53 -15.51 -5.10
CA ILE A 489 1.13 -16.56 -6.05
C ILE A 489 -0.05 -16.11 -6.91
N PRO A 490 -1.18 -15.60 -6.37
CA PRO A 490 -2.27 -15.13 -7.20
C PRO A 490 -1.87 -13.98 -8.13
N ALA A 491 -0.97 -13.09 -7.70
CA ALA A 491 -0.44 -12.04 -8.56
C ALA A 491 0.37 -12.60 -9.74
N ALA A 492 1.25 -13.59 -9.49
CA ALA A 492 2.02 -14.26 -10.54
C ALA A 492 1.12 -15.05 -11.50
N VAL A 493 0.15 -15.80 -10.97
CA VAL A 493 -0.83 -16.53 -11.77
C VAL A 493 -1.65 -15.57 -12.63
N LEU A 494 -2.11 -14.44 -12.06
CA LEU A 494 -2.83 -13.43 -12.82
C LEU A 494 -1.98 -12.85 -13.97
N ALA A 495 -0.69 -12.61 -13.76
CA ALA A 495 0.21 -12.15 -14.81
C ALA A 495 0.32 -13.17 -15.95
N LEU A 496 0.41 -14.47 -15.63
CA LEU A 496 0.41 -15.55 -16.62
C LEU A 496 -0.93 -15.65 -17.36
N LEU A 497 -2.06 -15.51 -16.66
CA LEU A 497 -3.39 -15.52 -17.27
C LEU A 497 -3.58 -14.33 -18.21
N VAL A 498 -3.10 -13.15 -17.81
CA VAL A 498 -3.11 -11.96 -18.68
C VAL A 498 -2.28 -12.22 -19.92
N GLN A 499 -1.07 -12.75 -19.78
CA GLN A 499 -0.22 -13.12 -20.91
C GLN A 499 -0.92 -14.09 -21.87
N ALA A 500 -1.43 -15.21 -21.34
CA ALA A 500 -2.15 -16.22 -22.12
C ALA A 500 -3.39 -15.63 -22.82
N GLY A 501 -4.11 -14.74 -22.15
CA GLY A 501 -5.28 -14.05 -22.72
C GLY A 501 -4.93 -13.20 -23.94
N PHE A 502 -3.82 -12.46 -23.89
CA PHE A 502 -3.34 -11.70 -25.06
C PHE A 502 -2.85 -12.63 -26.19
N GLU A 503 -2.11 -13.70 -25.88
CA GLU A 503 -1.64 -14.66 -26.88
C GLU A 503 -2.80 -15.36 -27.59
N LEU A 504 -3.85 -15.74 -26.86
CA LEU A 504 -5.07 -16.32 -27.44
C LEU A 504 -5.79 -15.31 -28.35
N GLY A 505 -5.86 -14.03 -27.94
CA GLY A 505 -6.41 -12.95 -28.74
C GLY A 505 -5.62 -12.71 -30.04
N GLU A 506 -4.29 -12.66 -29.96
CA GLU A 506 -3.40 -12.56 -31.13
C GLU A 506 -3.60 -13.72 -32.10
N TRP A 507 -3.69 -14.96 -31.59
CA TRP A 507 -3.94 -16.14 -32.39
C TRP A 507 -5.32 -16.13 -33.09
N TYR A 508 -6.37 -15.71 -32.37
CA TYR A 508 -7.72 -15.62 -32.92
C TYR A 508 -7.80 -14.59 -34.06
N LEU A 509 -7.19 -13.42 -33.87
CA LEU A 509 -7.10 -12.36 -34.90
C LEU A 509 -6.27 -12.81 -36.10
N GLY A 510 -5.16 -13.52 -35.85
CA GLY A 510 -4.29 -14.05 -36.91
C GLY A 510 -4.96 -15.09 -37.80
N ARG A 511 -5.87 -15.92 -37.26
CA ARG A 511 -6.67 -16.88 -38.06
C ARG A 511 -7.69 -16.20 -38.96
N HIS A 512 -8.40 -15.20 -38.46
CA HIS A 512 -9.44 -14.50 -39.24
C HIS A 512 -8.84 -13.63 -40.35
N ALA A 513 -7.66 -13.04 -40.12
CA ALA A 513 -6.93 -12.29 -41.15
C ALA A 513 -6.43 -13.18 -42.31
N ARG A 514 -6.11 -14.46 -42.05
CA ARG A 514 -5.69 -15.43 -43.08
C ARG A 514 -6.88 -16.08 -43.78
N GLY A 515 -8.01 -16.28 -43.10
CA GLY A 515 -9.23 -16.84 -43.67
C GLY A 515 -9.94 -15.92 -44.68
N GLY A 516 -9.86 -14.60 -44.48
CA GLY A 516 -10.44 -13.61 -45.41
C GLY A 516 -9.60 -13.31 -46.66
N ALA A 517 -8.38 -13.86 -46.77
CA ALA A 517 -7.54 -13.75 -47.97
C ALA A 517 -7.67 -14.97 -48.91
N ALA A 518 -8.44 -15.98 -48.50
CA ALA A 518 -8.69 -17.22 -49.25
C ALA A 518 -10.12 -17.32 -49.82
N ALA A 519 -10.92 -16.26 -49.68
CA ALA A 519 -12.24 -16.07 -50.28
C ALA A 519 -12.25 -14.73 -51.00
#